data_AF-D7BTY8-F1
#
_entry.id   AF-D7BTY8-F1
#
_cell.length_a   1.000
_cell.length_b   1.000
_cell.length_c   1.000
_cell.angle_alpha   90.00
_cell.angle_beta   90.00
_cell.angle_gamma   90.00
#
_symmetry.space_group_name_H-M   'P 1'
#
loop_
_entity.id
_entity.type
_entity.pdbx_description
1 polymer ?
#
loop_
_entity_poly.entity_id
_entity_poly.type
_entity_poly.pdbx_seq_one_letter_code
_entity_poly.pdbx_strand_id
1 'polypeptide(L)'
;MARIAVEMAQNMGASTILHTANQSQNTLRRLNGAINLLGFSGRYGSPYELDPVDRAQKIEELKDAGLDEMADRIVSGDSNLWCREFESGILEDPEDHAAPEHLYRWSITENSAPEGLMDIRFRAGVPIAVNGTQLPLTGLIREMNLRVGAFGIGRYSGLEHLADGEKVLEIREMPAACLLLRTYRHLETATLDAETIREKMHMEQLWVREAVEGRWFGPLRAACQSFLDNCSARITGSVQWRLTPGSAQTTAILAEHPLYLRDRESWEKEKVADASCSW
;
A
#
# COMPACT_ATOMS: atom_id res chain seq x y z
N MET A 1 10.67 -9.84 4.36
CA MET A 1 11.03 -10.68 5.54
C MET A 1 11.30 -12.12 5.14
N ALA A 2 10.34 -12.86 4.56
CA ALA A 2 10.50 -14.28 4.19
C ALA A 2 11.84 -14.61 3.46
N ARG A 3 12.18 -13.87 2.39
CA ARG A 3 13.46 -14.05 1.67
C ARG A 3 14.68 -13.95 2.59
N ILE A 4 14.75 -12.91 3.42
CA ILE A 4 15.86 -12.70 4.37
C ILE A 4 15.91 -13.86 5.38
N ALA A 5 14.74 -14.30 5.89
CA ALA A 5 14.68 -15.42 6.83
C ALA A 5 15.20 -16.73 6.20
N VAL A 6 14.83 -17.02 4.95
CA VAL A 6 15.33 -18.20 4.22
C VAL A 6 16.84 -18.11 3.96
N GLU A 7 17.32 -16.96 3.49
CA GLU A 7 18.76 -16.72 3.27
C GLU A 7 19.55 -16.89 4.57
N MET A 8 19.08 -16.32 5.69
CA MET A 8 19.72 -16.49 7.00
C MET A 8 19.70 -17.94 7.47
N ALA A 9 18.56 -18.63 7.36
CA ALA A 9 18.44 -20.02 7.77
C ALA A 9 19.41 -20.92 6.99
N GLN A 10 19.53 -20.71 5.67
CA GLN A 10 20.49 -21.43 4.83
C GLN A 10 21.94 -21.14 5.25
N ASN A 11 22.29 -19.87 5.45
CA ASN A 11 23.63 -19.46 5.85
C ASN A 11 24.04 -20.00 7.23
N MET A 12 23.08 -20.14 8.15
CA MET A 12 23.31 -20.63 9.51
C MET A 12 23.16 -22.16 9.63
N GLY A 13 22.73 -22.86 8.58
CA GLY A 13 22.37 -24.27 8.66
C GLY A 13 21.16 -24.55 9.57
N ALA A 14 20.28 -23.57 9.75
CA ALA A 14 19.09 -23.71 10.59
C ALA A 14 18.07 -24.65 9.94
N SER A 15 17.56 -25.60 10.72
CA SER A 15 16.54 -26.56 10.28
C SER A 15 15.11 -26.02 10.33
N THR A 16 14.91 -24.86 10.96
CA THR A 16 13.59 -24.34 11.29
C THR A 16 13.50 -22.82 11.14
N ILE A 17 12.39 -22.33 10.59
CA ILE A 17 12.01 -20.91 10.58
C ILE A 17 10.68 -20.75 11.31
N LEU A 18 10.63 -19.96 12.38
CA LEU A 18 9.39 -19.66 13.10
C LEU A 18 8.97 -18.21 12.88
N HIS A 19 7.67 -17.97 12.85
CA HIS A 19 7.07 -16.64 12.93
C HIS A 19 5.83 -16.66 13.83
N THR A 20 5.23 -15.49 14.07
CA THR A 20 4.19 -15.29 15.10
C THR A 20 2.82 -14.95 14.53
N ALA A 21 2.58 -15.26 13.26
CA ALA A 21 1.29 -14.94 12.63
C ALA A 21 0.23 -15.96 13.06
N ASN A 22 -1.00 -15.52 13.27
CA ASN A 22 -2.12 -16.38 13.66
C ASN A 22 -3.07 -16.66 12.48
N GLN A 23 -4.08 -17.52 12.70
CA GLN A 23 -5.06 -17.89 11.67
C GLN A 23 -5.94 -16.72 11.21
N SER A 24 -6.18 -15.73 12.06
CA SER A 24 -6.96 -14.53 11.71
C SER A 24 -6.16 -13.52 10.89
N GLN A 25 -4.88 -13.76 10.63
CA GLN A 25 -4.01 -12.86 9.89
C GLN A 25 -3.64 -13.44 8.53
N ASN A 26 -3.87 -12.64 7.49
CA ASN A 26 -3.39 -12.94 6.14
C ASN A 26 -1.86 -13.13 6.11
N THR A 27 -1.12 -12.58 7.08
CA THR A 27 0.33 -12.76 7.27
C THR A 27 0.75 -14.23 7.40
N LEU A 28 -0.08 -15.11 7.98
CA LEU A 28 0.23 -16.54 8.11
C LEU A 28 0.42 -17.18 6.73
N ARG A 29 -0.59 -17.07 5.86
CA ARG A 29 -0.50 -17.60 4.48
C ARG A 29 0.56 -16.88 3.66
N ARG A 30 0.75 -15.57 3.86
CA ARG A 30 1.78 -14.78 3.16
C ARG A 30 3.20 -15.29 3.44
N LEU A 31 3.54 -15.51 4.71
CA LEU A 31 4.87 -15.97 5.11
C LEU A 31 5.09 -17.44 4.72
N ASN A 32 4.15 -18.33 5.05
CA ASN A 32 4.24 -19.75 4.72
C ASN A 32 4.35 -19.99 3.22
N GLY A 33 3.49 -19.35 2.42
CA GLY A 33 3.53 -19.44 0.96
C GLY A 33 4.84 -18.93 0.37
N ALA A 34 5.34 -17.79 0.88
CA ALA A 34 6.58 -17.21 0.42
C ALA A 34 7.81 -18.08 0.77
N ILE A 35 7.90 -18.60 2.00
CA ILE A 35 8.98 -19.49 2.44
C ILE A 35 9.00 -20.77 1.60
N ASN A 36 7.82 -21.35 1.34
CA ASN A 36 7.68 -22.53 0.48
C ASN A 36 8.21 -22.27 -0.94
N LEU A 37 7.78 -21.17 -1.57
CA LEU A 37 8.20 -20.83 -2.94
C LEU A 37 9.68 -20.46 -3.05
N LEU A 38 10.30 -20.04 -1.94
CA LEU A 38 11.75 -19.82 -1.86
C LEU A 38 12.54 -21.11 -1.69
N GLY A 39 11.87 -22.26 -1.55
CA GLY A 39 12.51 -23.59 -1.54
C GLY A 39 13.22 -23.92 -0.22
N PHE A 40 12.75 -23.38 0.92
CA PHE A 40 13.31 -23.78 2.20
C PHE A 40 12.96 -25.24 2.51
N SER A 41 13.98 -26.09 2.70
CA SER A 41 13.80 -27.53 2.91
C SER A 41 13.54 -27.93 4.37
N GLY A 42 13.69 -26.99 5.31
CA GLY A 42 13.45 -27.22 6.73
C GLY A 42 11.98 -27.07 7.13
N ARG A 43 11.72 -27.11 8.43
CA ARG A 43 10.38 -26.86 8.99
C ARG A 43 10.11 -25.36 9.07
N TYR A 44 8.91 -24.93 8.72
CA TYR A 44 8.52 -23.53 8.89
C TYR A 44 7.07 -23.40 9.32
N GLY A 45 6.73 -22.29 9.97
CA GLY A 45 5.36 -21.98 10.35
C GLY A 45 5.27 -21.13 11.62
N SER A 46 4.08 -21.12 12.20
CA SER A 46 3.78 -20.42 13.45
C SER A 46 3.24 -21.40 14.48
N PRO A 47 3.74 -21.39 15.74
CA PRO A 47 3.14 -22.20 16.80
C PRO A 47 1.69 -21.80 17.09
N TYR A 48 1.34 -20.52 16.87
CA TYR A 48 -0.04 -20.02 17.06
C TYR A 48 -1.05 -20.58 16.04
N GLU A 49 -0.58 -21.26 14.99
CA GLU A 49 -1.45 -22.02 14.09
C GLU A 49 -2.04 -23.26 14.76
N LEU A 50 -1.31 -23.82 15.75
CA LEU A 50 -1.66 -25.06 16.46
C LEU A 50 -2.22 -24.79 17.86
N ASP A 51 -1.64 -23.81 18.55
CA ASP A 51 -1.95 -23.49 19.94
C ASP A 51 -1.97 -21.96 20.13
N PRO A 52 -3.12 -21.30 19.92
CA PRO A 52 -3.24 -19.86 20.10
C PRO A 52 -3.18 -19.51 21.59
N VAL A 53 -2.39 -18.48 21.94
CA VAL A 53 -2.26 -17.99 23.31
C VAL A 53 -3.16 -16.78 23.52
N ASP A 54 -4.00 -16.83 24.54
CA ASP A 54 -4.90 -15.74 24.89
C ASP A 54 -4.13 -14.50 25.35
N ARG A 55 -4.67 -13.32 25.07
CA ARG A 55 -4.02 -12.04 25.42
C ARG A 55 -3.74 -11.93 26.92
N ALA A 56 -4.65 -12.39 27.77
CA ALA A 56 -4.49 -12.35 29.22
C ALA A 56 -3.31 -13.21 29.69
N GLN A 57 -3.22 -14.44 29.19
CA GLN A 57 -2.08 -15.32 29.45
C GLN A 57 -0.77 -14.71 28.95
N LYS A 58 -0.76 -14.17 27.73
CA LYS A 58 0.42 -13.49 27.17
C LYS A 58 0.88 -12.31 28.04
N ILE A 59 -0.05 -11.54 28.60
CA ILE A 59 0.26 -10.42 29.50
C ILE A 59 0.89 -10.93 30.79
N GLU A 60 0.36 -11.99 31.39
CA GLU A 60 0.89 -12.61 32.60
C GLU A 60 2.30 -13.17 32.36
N GLU A 61 2.49 -13.95 31.30
CA GLU A 61 3.80 -14.51 30.93
C GLU A 61 4.85 -13.43 30.64
N LEU A 62 4.45 -12.32 29.99
CA LEU A 62 5.35 -11.19 29.75
C LEU A 62 5.74 -10.49 31.06
N LYS A 63 4.80 -10.33 32.02
CA LYS A 63 5.10 -9.77 33.34
C LYS A 63 6.02 -10.67 34.15
N ASP A 64 5.77 -11.97 34.14
CA ASP A 64 6.63 -12.96 34.81
C ASP A 64 8.06 -12.98 34.22
N ALA A 65 8.19 -12.66 32.93
CA ALA A 65 9.48 -12.49 32.25
C ALA A 65 10.12 -11.10 32.44
N GLY A 66 9.48 -10.17 33.16
CA GLY A 66 9.97 -8.80 33.40
C GLY A 66 9.83 -7.84 32.20
N LEU A 67 8.83 -8.06 31.34
CA LEU A 67 8.53 -7.27 30.13
C LEU A 67 7.23 -6.45 30.28
N ASP A 68 7.08 -5.76 31.43
CA ASP A 68 5.88 -5.03 31.83
C ASP A 68 5.38 -4.00 30.79
N GLU A 69 6.30 -3.27 30.13
CA GLU A 69 5.92 -2.29 29.09
C GLU A 69 5.18 -2.91 27.90
N MET A 70 5.47 -4.18 27.59
CA MET A 70 4.77 -4.90 26.52
C MET A 70 3.37 -5.35 26.96
N ALA A 71 3.19 -5.60 28.26
CA ALA A 71 1.93 -6.03 28.85
C ALA A 71 0.89 -4.91 28.90
N ASP A 72 1.29 -3.64 29.03
CA ASP A 72 0.36 -2.51 29.19
C ASP A 72 -0.23 -1.99 27.86
N ARG A 73 0.14 -2.56 26.72
CA ARG A 73 -0.40 -2.15 25.41
C ARG A 73 -1.89 -2.47 25.31
N ILE A 74 -2.69 -1.45 24.96
CA ILE A 74 -4.15 -1.58 24.82
C ILE A 74 -4.55 -2.00 23.39
N VAL A 75 -3.80 -1.56 22.38
CA VAL A 75 -4.01 -1.91 20.97
C VAL A 75 -2.80 -2.65 20.41
N SER A 76 -3.04 -3.59 19.52
CA SER A 76 -2.00 -4.17 18.67
C SER A 76 -1.74 -3.21 17.51
N GLY A 77 -0.51 -3.17 17.01
CA GLY A 77 -0.20 -2.34 15.86
C GLY A 77 1.07 -2.79 15.17
N ASP A 78 1.03 -2.76 13.84
CA ASP A 78 2.16 -2.99 12.97
C ASP A 78 2.40 -1.74 12.11
N SER A 79 3.65 -1.49 11.77
CA SER A 79 3.98 -0.41 10.85
C SER A 79 5.25 -0.71 10.09
N ASN A 80 5.22 -0.41 8.81
CA ASN A 80 6.40 -0.32 7.96
C ASN A 80 6.48 1.09 7.38
N LEU A 81 7.24 1.30 6.31
CA LEU A 81 7.34 2.62 5.67
C LEU A 81 6.06 3.02 4.91
N TRP A 82 5.29 2.06 4.42
CA TRP A 82 4.18 2.24 3.50
C TRP A 82 2.82 2.36 4.19
N CYS A 83 2.64 1.63 5.29
CA CYS A 83 1.39 1.54 6.01
C CYS A 83 1.64 1.34 7.50
N ARG A 84 0.79 1.94 8.31
CA ARG A 84 0.62 1.64 9.73
C ARG A 84 -0.78 1.07 9.92
N GLU A 85 -0.89 -0.04 10.64
CA GLU A 85 -2.16 -0.63 11.04
C GLU A 85 -2.24 -0.75 12.56
N PHE A 86 -3.46 -0.74 13.07
CA PHE A 86 -3.71 -0.94 14.48
C PHE A 86 -5.09 -1.56 14.69
N GLU A 87 -5.17 -2.46 15.66
CA GLU A 87 -6.28 -3.39 15.85
C GLU A 87 -6.43 -3.75 17.34
N SER A 88 -7.37 -4.65 17.61
CA SER A 88 -7.72 -5.21 18.93
C SER A 88 -8.46 -4.25 19.88
N GLY A 89 -9.11 -4.84 20.88
CA GLY A 89 -9.82 -4.12 21.92
C GLY A 89 -11.05 -3.41 21.37
N ILE A 90 -11.12 -2.08 21.53
CA ILE A 90 -12.25 -1.27 21.03
C ILE A 90 -12.40 -1.27 19.49
N LEU A 91 -11.46 -1.88 18.76
CA LEU A 91 -11.42 -1.91 17.29
C LEU A 91 -11.76 -3.30 16.72
N GLU A 92 -12.35 -4.20 17.51
CA GLU A 92 -12.74 -5.54 17.06
C GLU A 92 -14.19 -5.59 16.55
N ASP A 93 -15.06 -4.69 17.02
CA ASP A 93 -16.46 -4.65 16.64
C ASP A 93 -16.65 -3.81 15.36
N PRO A 94 -16.96 -4.42 14.19
CA PRO A 94 -17.20 -3.67 12.97
C PRO A 94 -18.44 -2.75 13.04
N GLU A 95 -19.35 -2.96 13.98
CA GLU A 95 -20.54 -2.12 14.17
C GLU A 95 -20.26 -0.86 15.01
N ASP A 96 -19.17 -0.83 15.78
CA ASP A 96 -18.75 0.32 16.61
C ASP A 96 -17.21 0.47 16.67
N HIS A 97 -16.61 0.80 15.52
CA HIS A 97 -15.15 0.87 15.37
C HIS A 97 -14.59 2.28 15.20
N ALA A 98 -15.29 3.30 15.71
CA ALA A 98 -14.82 4.67 15.63
C ALA A 98 -13.52 4.83 16.43
N ALA A 99 -12.37 4.77 15.74
CA ALA A 99 -11.08 4.85 16.39
C ALA A 99 -10.87 6.25 17.01
N PRO A 100 -10.55 6.33 18.31
CA PRO A 100 -10.19 7.59 18.96
C PRO A 100 -9.02 8.30 18.27
N GLU A 101 -9.05 9.64 18.23
CA GLU A 101 -8.05 10.44 17.51
C GLU A 101 -6.59 10.13 17.92
N HIS A 102 -6.37 9.87 19.21
CA HIS A 102 -5.03 9.57 19.75
C HIS A 102 -4.43 8.24 19.25
N LEU A 103 -5.22 7.37 18.61
CA LEU A 103 -4.71 6.14 17.98
C LEU A 103 -4.09 6.39 16.60
N TYR A 104 -4.46 7.50 15.95
CA TYR A 104 -3.83 7.94 14.70
C TYR A 104 -2.50 8.63 15.04
N ARG A 105 -1.43 8.20 14.38
CA ARG A 105 -0.08 8.74 14.60
C ARG A 105 0.48 9.42 13.37
N TRP A 106 0.14 8.91 12.20
CA TRP A 106 0.60 9.47 10.93
C TRP A 106 -0.35 10.50 10.36
N SER A 107 -1.63 10.45 10.73
CA SER A 107 -2.70 11.26 10.16
C SER A 107 -3.38 12.19 11.16
N ILE A 108 -2.66 12.71 12.16
CA ILE A 108 -3.23 13.55 13.23
C ILE A 108 -3.79 14.85 12.66
N THR A 109 -5.03 15.19 13.01
CA THR A 109 -5.72 16.37 12.46
C THR A 109 -5.73 17.60 13.37
N GLU A 110 -5.39 17.44 14.65
CA GLU A 110 -5.45 18.50 15.68
C GLU A 110 -4.66 19.77 15.32
N ASN A 111 -3.66 19.67 14.43
CA ASN A 111 -2.83 20.79 13.97
C ASN A 111 -2.82 20.95 12.44
N SER A 112 -3.85 20.47 11.74
CA SER A 112 -3.90 20.59 10.28
C SER A 112 -3.99 22.05 9.86
N ALA A 113 -3.14 22.44 8.90
CA ALA A 113 -3.32 23.70 8.19
C ALA A 113 -4.66 23.70 7.42
N PRO A 114 -5.25 24.88 7.14
CA PRO A 114 -6.50 24.96 6.38
C PRO A 114 -6.33 24.52 4.92
N GLU A 115 -5.16 24.77 4.33
CA GLU A 115 -4.83 24.42 2.96
C GLU A 115 -3.32 24.19 2.79
N GLY A 116 -2.94 23.33 1.85
CA GLY A 116 -1.56 23.16 1.39
C GLY A 116 -1.49 22.80 -0.10
N LEU A 117 -0.36 23.09 -0.74
CA LEU A 117 -0.09 22.69 -2.12
C LEU A 117 1.02 21.64 -2.16
N MET A 118 0.85 20.64 -3.03
CA MET A 118 1.84 19.59 -3.24
C MET A 118 1.96 19.20 -4.72
N ASP A 119 3.15 19.31 -5.30
CA ASP A 119 3.51 18.74 -6.61
C ASP A 119 4.24 17.42 -6.39
N ILE A 120 3.83 16.37 -7.10
CA ILE A 120 4.48 15.05 -7.04
C ILE A 120 4.90 14.66 -8.45
N ARG A 121 6.19 14.39 -8.63
CA ARG A 121 6.77 14.05 -9.93
C ARG A 121 7.17 12.59 -10.03
N PHE A 122 6.82 11.97 -11.14
CA PHE A 122 7.16 10.60 -11.51
C PHE A 122 8.06 10.57 -12.75
N ARG A 123 8.87 9.52 -12.85
CA ARG A 123 9.62 9.14 -14.04
C ARG A 123 9.55 7.63 -14.21
N ALA A 124 9.09 7.18 -15.37
CA ALA A 124 8.92 5.75 -15.68
C ALA A 124 8.21 4.98 -14.56
N GLY A 125 7.13 5.56 -14.01
CA GLY A 125 6.31 4.95 -12.96
C GLY A 125 6.89 5.05 -11.54
N VAL A 126 8.06 5.64 -11.35
CA VAL A 126 8.70 5.82 -10.04
C VAL A 126 8.57 7.27 -9.57
N PRO A 127 8.09 7.55 -8.34
CA PRO A 127 8.11 8.91 -7.80
C PRO A 127 9.55 9.34 -7.49
N ILE A 128 9.93 10.53 -7.96
CA ILE A 128 11.31 11.03 -7.89
C ILE A 128 11.45 12.37 -7.16
N ALA A 129 10.37 13.14 -7.03
CA ALA A 129 10.40 14.44 -6.37
C ALA A 129 9.05 14.86 -5.79
N VAL A 130 9.10 15.68 -4.74
CA VAL A 130 7.95 16.37 -4.14
C VAL A 130 8.27 17.85 -4.03
N ASN A 131 7.38 18.73 -4.49
CA ASN A 131 7.56 20.19 -4.50
C ASN A 131 8.90 20.62 -5.12
N GLY A 132 9.26 20.01 -6.25
CA GLY A 132 10.52 20.27 -6.96
C GLY A 132 11.78 19.68 -6.30
N THR A 133 11.69 19.13 -5.08
CA THR A 133 12.84 18.55 -4.37
C THR A 133 12.98 17.07 -4.70
N GLN A 134 14.10 16.67 -5.31
CA GLN A 134 14.41 15.27 -5.57
C GLN A 134 14.78 14.54 -4.27
N LEU A 135 14.22 13.35 -4.09
CA LEU A 135 14.43 12.54 -2.89
C LEU A 135 14.61 11.08 -3.28
N PRO A 136 15.48 10.32 -2.58
CA PRO A 136 15.45 8.86 -2.66
C PRO A 136 14.05 8.34 -2.27
N LEU A 137 13.60 7.25 -2.91
CA LEU A 137 12.23 6.72 -2.73
C LEU A 137 11.81 6.59 -1.26
N THR A 138 12.70 6.09 -0.39
CA THR A 138 12.40 5.92 1.03
C THR A 138 12.24 7.24 1.77
N GLY A 139 13.07 8.24 1.44
CA GLY A 139 12.96 9.60 1.96
C GLY A 139 11.70 10.30 1.45
N LEU A 140 11.36 10.09 0.17
CA LEU A 140 10.14 10.60 -0.44
C LEU A 140 8.89 10.07 0.26
N ILE A 141 8.79 8.76 0.47
CA ILE A 141 7.64 8.15 1.16
C ILE A 141 7.54 8.67 2.60
N ARG A 142 8.66 8.78 3.32
CA ARG A 142 8.67 9.32 4.69
C ARG A 142 8.18 10.77 4.73
N GLU A 143 8.69 11.59 3.83
CA GLU A 143 8.30 13.00 3.71
C GLU A 143 6.80 13.14 3.37
N MET A 144 6.31 12.29 2.48
CA MET A 144 4.89 12.27 2.12
C MET A 144 4.00 11.79 3.27
N ASN A 145 4.42 10.78 4.04
CA ASN A 145 3.65 10.35 5.23
C ASN A 145 3.44 11.52 6.20
N LEU A 146 4.48 12.32 6.42
CA LEU A 146 4.40 13.51 7.28
C LEU A 146 3.51 14.59 6.67
N ARG A 147 3.79 15.03 5.43
CA ARG A 147 3.10 16.18 4.83
C ARG A 147 1.65 15.90 4.47
N VAL A 148 1.35 14.72 3.93
CA VAL A 148 -0.02 14.33 3.56
C VAL A 148 -0.80 13.97 4.82
N GLY A 149 -0.15 13.28 5.75
CA GLY A 149 -0.73 12.89 7.03
C GLY A 149 -1.10 14.07 7.92
N ALA A 150 -0.36 15.19 7.87
CA ALA A 150 -0.71 16.42 8.57
C ALA A 150 -2.09 17.00 8.19
N PHE A 151 -2.69 16.56 7.08
CA PHE A 151 -4.05 16.90 6.66
C PHE A 151 -5.07 15.79 6.99
N GLY A 152 -4.73 14.78 7.78
CA GLY A 152 -5.64 13.66 8.08
C GLY A 152 -5.90 12.71 6.90
N ILE A 153 -5.12 12.80 5.82
CA ILE A 153 -5.33 12.00 4.61
C ILE A 153 -4.69 10.63 4.76
N GLY A 154 -5.35 9.60 4.23
CA GLY A 154 -4.84 8.23 4.19
C GLY A 154 -5.32 7.34 5.34
N ARG A 155 -6.36 7.75 6.08
CA ARG A 155 -7.08 6.88 7.00
C ARG A 155 -7.94 5.88 6.21
N TYR A 156 -7.93 4.63 6.64
CA TYR A 156 -8.77 3.56 6.09
C TYR A 156 -9.37 2.76 7.25
N SER A 157 -10.66 2.45 7.15
CA SER A 157 -11.28 1.37 7.91
C SER A 157 -12.07 0.49 6.93
N GLY A 158 -12.02 -0.82 7.12
CA GLY A 158 -12.76 -1.74 6.27
C GLY A 158 -12.57 -3.20 6.63
N LEU A 159 -13.37 -4.04 5.97
CA LEU A 159 -13.35 -5.48 6.18
C LEU A 159 -12.44 -6.15 5.16
N GLU A 160 -11.41 -6.86 5.64
CA GLU A 160 -10.60 -7.76 4.82
C GLU A 160 -11.09 -9.18 4.92
N HIS A 161 -10.89 -9.96 3.85
CA HIS A 161 -11.25 -11.38 3.84
C HIS A 161 -10.10 -12.25 4.35
N LEU A 162 -10.48 -13.33 5.04
CA LEU A 162 -9.62 -14.45 5.40
C LEU A 162 -9.71 -15.57 4.35
N ALA A 163 -9.03 -16.68 4.62
CA ALA A 163 -8.90 -17.79 3.66
C ALA A 163 -10.26 -18.44 3.32
N ASP A 164 -11.15 -18.61 4.31
CA ASP A 164 -12.43 -19.30 4.15
C ASP A 164 -13.60 -18.32 3.89
N GLY A 165 -13.29 -17.04 3.66
CA GLY A 165 -14.23 -15.99 3.28
C GLY A 165 -14.80 -15.17 4.44
N GLU A 166 -14.46 -15.51 5.68
CA GLU A 166 -14.70 -14.68 6.87
C GLU A 166 -14.03 -13.32 6.71
N LYS A 167 -14.45 -12.36 7.52
CA LYS A 167 -13.97 -11.00 7.46
C LYS A 167 -13.46 -10.51 8.80
N VAL A 168 -12.41 -9.71 8.74
CA VAL A 168 -11.83 -9.02 9.90
C VAL A 168 -11.79 -7.53 9.63
N LEU A 169 -12.07 -6.74 10.66
CA LEU A 169 -11.95 -5.30 10.60
C LEU A 169 -10.48 -4.88 10.64
N GLU A 170 -10.13 -3.95 9.76
CA GLU A 170 -8.78 -3.43 9.58
C GLU A 170 -8.82 -1.91 9.60
N ILE A 171 -7.98 -1.29 10.44
CA ILE A 171 -7.84 0.16 10.53
C ILE A 171 -6.39 0.56 10.26
N ARG A 172 -6.20 1.48 9.30
CA ARG A 172 -4.89 1.80 8.75
C ARG A 172 -4.66 3.28 8.50
N GLU A 173 -3.38 3.65 8.51
CA GLU A 173 -2.85 4.93 8.05
C GLU A 173 -1.85 4.68 6.93
N MET A 174 -2.13 5.28 5.77
CA MET A 174 -1.29 5.16 4.59
C MET A 174 -1.19 6.49 3.79
N PRO A 175 -0.77 7.63 4.41
CA PRO A 175 -0.86 8.94 3.76
C PRO A 175 -0.06 9.04 2.47
N ALA A 176 1.20 8.59 2.46
CA ALA A 176 2.02 8.59 1.26
C ALA A 176 1.44 7.66 0.20
N ALA A 177 1.10 6.43 0.56
CA ALA A 177 0.54 5.45 -0.37
C ALA A 177 -0.72 5.96 -1.06
N CYS A 178 -1.64 6.54 -0.29
CA CYS A 178 -2.88 7.12 -0.79
C CYS A 178 -2.63 8.15 -1.89
N LEU A 179 -1.77 9.14 -1.64
CA LEU A 179 -1.55 10.23 -2.59
C LEU A 179 -0.62 9.81 -3.75
N LEU A 180 0.36 8.93 -3.51
CA LEU A 180 1.23 8.38 -4.56
C LEU A 180 0.45 7.54 -5.55
N LEU A 181 -0.41 6.63 -5.08
CA LEU A 181 -1.22 5.78 -5.96
C LEU A 181 -2.21 6.63 -6.76
N ARG A 182 -2.86 7.61 -6.14
CA ARG A 182 -3.75 8.56 -6.86
C ARG A 182 -2.99 9.37 -7.91
N THR A 183 -1.78 9.85 -7.59
CA THR A 183 -0.92 10.54 -8.56
C THR A 183 -0.56 9.65 -9.74
N TYR A 184 -0.15 8.41 -9.46
CA TYR A 184 0.17 7.43 -10.50
C TYR A 184 -1.04 7.20 -11.42
N ARG A 185 -2.25 7.07 -10.88
CA ARG A 185 -3.49 6.92 -11.67
C ARG A 185 -3.77 8.11 -12.59
N HIS A 186 -3.57 9.33 -12.12
CA HIS A 186 -3.74 10.52 -12.96
C HIS A 186 -2.73 10.56 -14.11
N LEU A 187 -1.48 10.15 -13.88
CA LEU A 187 -0.47 10.10 -14.93
C LEU A 187 -0.70 8.93 -15.89
N GLU A 188 -1.19 7.80 -15.39
CA GLU A 188 -1.62 6.65 -16.19
C GLU A 188 -2.73 7.05 -17.17
N THR A 189 -3.81 7.68 -16.70
CA THR A 189 -4.91 8.12 -17.58
C THR A 189 -4.50 9.23 -18.53
N ALA A 190 -3.45 9.99 -18.20
CA ALA A 190 -2.89 11.01 -19.06
C ALA A 190 -1.96 10.45 -20.17
N THR A 191 -1.42 9.23 -20.03
CA THR A 191 -0.32 8.73 -20.88
C THR A 191 -0.63 7.40 -21.59
N LEU A 192 -1.54 6.58 -21.07
CA LEU A 192 -1.89 5.29 -21.64
C LEU A 192 -3.24 5.36 -22.37
N ASP A 193 -3.36 4.58 -23.44
CA ASP A 193 -4.64 4.42 -24.13
C ASP A 193 -5.63 3.59 -23.28
N ALA A 194 -6.92 3.71 -23.61
CA ALA A 194 -7.99 3.14 -22.79
C ALA A 194 -7.97 1.61 -22.72
N GLU A 195 -7.58 0.91 -23.78
CA GLU A 195 -7.52 -0.56 -23.77
C GLU A 195 -6.36 -1.04 -22.91
N THR A 196 -5.19 -0.40 -23.02
CA THR A 196 -4.06 -0.70 -22.14
C THR A 196 -4.42 -0.52 -20.67
N ILE A 197 -5.15 0.55 -20.31
CA ILE A 197 -5.61 0.78 -18.93
C ILE A 197 -6.58 -0.32 -18.48
N ARG A 198 -7.55 -0.70 -19.33
CA ARG A 198 -8.52 -1.78 -19.03
C ARG A 198 -7.82 -3.09 -18.72
N GLU A 199 -6.90 -3.52 -19.57
CA GLU A 199 -6.16 -4.78 -19.35
C GLU A 199 -5.23 -4.69 -18.15
N LYS A 200 -4.57 -3.55 -17.94
CA LYS A 200 -3.74 -3.32 -16.76
C LYS A 200 -4.52 -3.49 -15.47
N MET A 201 -5.76 -3.03 -15.39
CA MET A 201 -6.59 -3.20 -14.19
C MET A 201 -6.77 -4.67 -13.82
N HIS A 202 -6.99 -5.55 -14.80
CA HIS A 202 -7.07 -7.00 -14.55
C HIS A 202 -5.73 -7.58 -14.08
N MET A 203 -4.63 -7.22 -14.74
CA MET A 203 -3.29 -7.69 -14.40
C MET A 203 -2.86 -7.24 -13.01
N GLU A 204 -3.21 -6.01 -12.62
CA GLU A 204 -2.94 -5.47 -11.30
C GLU A 204 -3.73 -6.21 -10.20
N GLN A 205 -5.00 -6.52 -10.43
CA GLN A 205 -5.79 -7.31 -9.47
C GLN A 205 -5.21 -8.71 -9.30
N LEU A 206 -4.73 -9.33 -10.38
CA LEU A 206 -4.06 -10.62 -10.31
C LEU A 206 -2.73 -10.52 -9.54
N TRP A 207 -1.93 -9.49 -9.81
CA TRP A 207 -0.69 -9.22 -9.10
C TRP A 207 -0.92 -9.02 -7.59
N VAL A 208 -1.94 -8.26 -7.20
CA VAL A 208 -2.34 -8.05 -5.80
C VAL A 208 -2.75 -9.37 -5.16
N ARG A 209 -3.55 -10.18 -5.85
CA ARG A 209 -3.97 -11.50 -5.35
C ARG A 209 -2.77 -12.41 -5.09
N GLU A 210 -1.81 -12.47 -6.01
CA GLU A 210 -0.60 -13.26 -5.79
C GLU A 210 0.21 -12.79 -4.57
N ALA A 211 0.25 -11.48 -4.31
CA ALA A 211 0.89 -10.93 -3.11
C ALA A 211 0.13 -11.30 -1.83
N VAL A 212 -1.19 -11.10 -1.80
CA VAL A 212 -2.04 -11.35 -0.63
C VAL A 212 -2.06 -12.83 -0.26
N GLU A 213 -2.05 -13.71 -1.25
CA GLU A 213 -2.09 -15.16 -1.06
C GLU A 213 -0.71 -15.81 -0.84
N GLY A 214 0.34 -15.02 -0.58
CA GLY A 214 1.68 -15.54 -0.30
C GLY A 214 2.41 -16.12 -1.50
N ARG A 215 1.91 -15.91 -2.71
CA ARG A 215 2.51 -16.37 -3.96
C ARG A 215 3.45 -15.34 -4.60
N TRP A 216 4.03 -14.46 -3.78
CA TRP A 216 4.91 -13.40 -4.24
C TRP A 216 6.08 -13.90 -5.10
N PHE A 217 6.67 -15.05 -4.80
CA PHE A 217 7.79 -15.59 -5.58
C PHE A 217 7.36 -16.49 -6.75
N GLY A 218 6.06 -16.55 -7.05
CA GLY A 218 5.50 -17.38 -8.13
C GLY A 218 5.64 -16.78 -9.54
N PRO A 219 5.55 -17.63 -10.57
CA PRO A 219 5.71 -17.20 -11.97
C PRO A 219 4.57 -16.29 -12.46
N LEU A 220 3.34 -16.49 -11.96
CA LEU A 220 2.19 -15.66 -12.36
C LEU A 220 2.37 -14.20 -11.94
N ARG A 221 2.82 -13.95 -10.71
CA ARG A 221 3.17 -12.59 -10.24
C ARG A 221 4.23 -11.96 -11.14
N ALA A 222 5.28 -12.71 -11.50
CA ALA A 222 6.35 -12.21 -12.37
C ALA A 222 5.86 -11.86 -13.79
N ALA A 223 4.95 -12.67 -14.34
CA ALA A 223 4.30 -12.37 -15.61
C ALA A 223 3.47 -11.08 -15.54
N CYS A 224 2.63 -10.93 -14.50
CA CYS A 224 1.89 -9.68 -14.27
C CYS A 224 2.84 -8.48 -14.11
N GLN A 225 3.92 -8.63 -13.35
CA GLN A 225 4.90 -7.56 -13.16
C GLN A 225 5.49 -7.08 -14.49
N SER A 226 5.82 -8.01 -15.40
CA SER A 226 6.39 -7.65 -16.71
C SER A 226 5.43 -6.79 -17.54
N PHE A 227 4.13 -7.10 -17.49
CA PHE A 227 3.10 -6.26 -18.11
C PHE A 227 3.02 -4.87 -17.45
N LEU A 228 2.99 -4.82 -16.11
CA LEU A 228 2.90 -3.57 -15.35
C LEU A 228 4.13 -2.67 -15.55
N ASP A 229 5.33 -3.25 -15.68
CA ASP A 229 6.57 -2.52 -15.93
C ASP A 229 6.55 -1.86 -17.31
N ASN A 230 6.04 -2.57 -18.33
CA ASN A 230 5.86 -2.02 -19.67
C ASN A 230 4.89 -0.82 -19.69
N CYS A 231 3.78 -0.90 -18.95
CA CYS A 231 2.87 0.25 -18.78
C CYS A 231 3.56 1.41 -18.04
N SER A 232 4.28 1.11 -16.96
CA SER A 232 4.93 2.09 -16.09
C SER A 232 5.99 2.91 -16.81
N ALA A 233 6.67 2.36 -17.81
CA ALA A 233 7.70 3.06 -18.59
C ALA A 233 7.21 4.37 -19.25
N ARG A 234 5.90 4.49 -19.54
CA ARG A 234 5.30 5.72 -20.12
C ARG A 234 4.86 6.76 -19.08
N ILE A 235 4.86 6.40 -17.80
CA ILE A 235 4.34 7.24 -16.73
C ILE A 235 5.43 8.20 -16.26
N THR A 236 5.58 9.30 -16.98
CA THR A 236 6.49 10.40 -16.65
C THR A 236 5.75 11.73 -16.70
N GLY A 237 5.85 12.50 -15.62
CA GLY A 237 5.06 13.72 -15.45
C GLY A 237 4.96 14.16 -13.99
N SER A 238 4.09 15.13 -13.71
CA SER A 238 3.74 15.52 -12.34
C SER A 238 2.26 15.83 -12.17
N VAL A 239 1.78 15.71 -10.94
CA VAL A 239 0.43 16.09 -10.53
C VAL A 239 0.52 17.04 -9.35
N GLN A 240 -0.21 18.15 -9.46
CA GLN A 240 -0.36 19.12 -8.39
C GLN A 240 -1.66 18.87 -7.62
N TRP A 241 -1.56 18.98 -6.31
CA TRP A 241 -2.62 18.72 -5.36
C TRP A 241 -2.82 19.94 -4.47
N ARG A 242 -4.09 20.30 -4.28
CA ARG A 242 -4.57 21.09 -3.15
C ARG A 242 -4.99 20.13 -2.04
N LEU A 243 -4.39 20.28 -0.87
CA LEU A 243 -4.67 19.51 0.34
C LEU A 243 -5.48 20.36 1.30
N THR A 244 -6.55 19.80 1.84
CA THR A 244 -7.33 20.36 2.94
C THR A 244 -7.58 19.24 3.96
N PRO A 245 -8.00 19.52 5.20
CA PRO A 245 -8.31 18.46 6.17
C PRO A 245 -9.22 17.38 5.56
N GLY A 246 -8.74 16.13 5.55
CA GLY A 246 -9.42 14.95 5.03
C GLY A 246 -9.48 14.84 3.49
N SER A 247 -8.92 15.77 2.72
CA SER A 247 -9.11 15.80 1.25
C SER A 247 -7.87 16.22 0.47
N ALA A 248 -7.72 15.63 -0.71
CA ALA A 248 -6.77 16.08 -1.72
C ALA A 248 -7.48 16.20 -3.06
N GLN A 249 -7.32 17.33 -3.73
CA GLN A 249 -7.90 17.60 -5.05
C GLN A 249 -6.80 17.97 -6.04
N THR A 250 -6.84 17.37 -7.22
CA THR A 250 -5.90 17.72 -8.29
C THR A 250 -6.16 19.13 -8.81
N THR A 251 -5.10 19.92 -8.96
CA THR A 251 -5.15 21.26 -9.57
C THR A 251 -4.42 21.32 -10.92
N ALA A 252 -3.49 20.40 -11.18
CA ALA A 252 -2.85 20.26 -12.48
C ALA A 252 -2.36 18.83 -12.70
N ILE A 253 -2.40 18.38 -13.97
CA ILE A 253 -1.79 17.13 -14.42
C ILE A 253 -0.90 17.48 -15.61
N LEU A 254 0.37 17.12 -15.53
CA LEU A 254 1.37 17.38 -16.55
C LEU A 254 2.02 16.06 -16.92
N ALA A 255 1.76 15.55 -18.13
CA ALA A 255 2.47 14.38 -18.65
C ALA A 255 3.49 14.81 -19.73
N GLU A 256 4.61 14.10 -19.83
CA GLU A 256 5.65 14.38 -20.84
C GLU A 256 5.15 14.05 -22.26
N HIS A 257 4.39 12.95 -22.40
CA HIS A 257 3.76 12.52 -23.65
C HIS A 257 2.25 12.34 -23.43
N PRO A 258 1.49 13.44 -23.35
CA PRO A 258 0.08 13.38 -22.99
C PRO A 258 -0.80 12.89 -24.14
N LEU A 259 -1.83 12.13 -23.80
CA LEU A 259 -2.95 11.78 -24.68
C LEU A 259 -4.18 12.67 -24.46
N TYR A 260 -4.12 13.61 -23.51
CA TYR A 260 -5.21 14.56 -23.24
C TYR A 260 -5.18 15.76 -24.19
N LEU A 261 -6.36 16.32 -24.44
CA LEU A 261 -6.53 17.55 -25.20
C LEU A 261 -6.45 18.76 -24.27
N ARG A 262 -5.75 19.81 -24.72
CA ARG A 262 -5.69 21.11 -23.99
C ARG A 262 -6.68 22.13 -24.52
N ASP A 263 -7.05 22.02 -25.79
CA ASP A 263 -8.04 22.83 -26.47
C ASP A 263 -8.98 21.90 -27.25
N ARG A 264 -10.16 21.66 -26.67
CA ARG A 264 -11.15 20.76 -27.24
C ARG A 264 -11.79 21.35 -28.49
N GLU A 265 -12.06 22.65 -28.51
CA GLU A 265 -12.75 23.30 -29.62
C GLU A 265 -11.88 23.34 -30.88
N SER A 266 -10.59 23.67 -30.73
CA SER A 266 -9.65 23.66 -31.86
C SER A 266 -9.46 22.24 -32.39
N TRP A 267 -9.32 21.25 -31.51
CA TRP A 267 -9.23 19.84 -31.92
C TRP A 267 -10.48 19.35 -32.67
N GLU A 268 -11.69 19.72 -32.23
CA GLU A 268 -12.94 19.35 -32.91
C GLU A 268 -12.99 19.92 -34.33
N LYS A 269 -12.57 21.19 -34.54
CA LYS A 269 -12.50 21.82 -35.86
C LYS A 269 -11.51 21.11 -36.78
N GLU A 270 -10.32 20.79 -36.29
CA GLU A 270 -9.28 20.07 -37.05
C GLU A 270 -9.77 18.68 -37.48
N LYS A 271 -10.42 17.94 -36.57
CA LYS A 271 -10.95 16.61 -36.88
C LYS A 271 -12.00 16.59 -37.97
N VAL A 272 -12.91 17.57 -37.97
CA VAL A 272 -13.92 17.70 -39.02
C VAL A 272 -13.26 18.06 -40.36
N ALA A 273 -12.28 18.97 -40.35
CA ALA A 273 -11.55 19.37 -41.55
C ALA A 273 -10.80 18.17 -42.19
N ASP A 274 -10.11 17.36 -41.38
CA ASP A 274 -9.42 16.16 -41.85
C ASP A 274 -10.39 15.13 -42.45
N ALA A 275 -11.54 14.89 -41.79
CA ALA A 275 -12.56 13.96 -42.26
C ALA A 275 -13.19 14.42 -43.59
N SER A 276 -13.31 15.72 -43.80
CA SER A 276 -13.86 16.29 -45.04
C SER A 276 -12.96 16.13 -46.27
N CYS A 277 -11.65 15.87 -46.07
CA CYS A 277 -10.71 15.55 -47.16
C CYS A 277 -10.70 14.06 -47.54
N SER A 278 -11.52 13.22 -46.89
CA SER A 278 -11.47 11.75 -47.00
C SER A 278 -12.61 11.14 -47.83
N TRP A 279 -13.42 11.96 -48.50
CA TRP A 279 -14.57 11.55 -49.33
C TRP A 279 -14.34 11.85 -50.81
#